data_AF-A0A8S3CI65-F1
#
_entry.id   AF-A0A8S3CI65-F1
#
_cell.length_a   1.000
_cell.length_b   1.000
_cell.length_c   1.000
_cell.angle_alpha   90.00
_cell.angle_beta   90.00
_cell.angle_gamma   90.00
#
_symmetry.space_group_name_H-M   'P 1'
#
loop_
_entity.id
_entity.type
_entity.pdbx_description
1 polymer ?
#
loop_
_entity_poly.entity_id
_entity_poly.type
_entity_poly.pdbx_seq_one_letter_code
_entity_poly.pdbx_strand_id
1 'polypeptide(L)'
;MDEKEVDVFKQVGPIVSDVNELLKRVKRLNQQMDSSQNQDQFTKITNIFCAEIDKPTNAQRQMAEDGNIFEEFAGTFTKTNQNDSTRQQSSESLEDDIGIDCSEIRRSIEQSSDVGYIVWPLIKPLLLGKILYAPATPVSNAIIAKVNKTFEELDKIHQFAKAWVTSPLNLTALFGDLQNTNNIKKVLSNHLFQELFNNIIGMNTFDMESIISMLENFSGGTNVDVLKNIEIIMKQFSDYLPCIELNRFEALQSEAELIERAKELHRNRMVIAGIVFPNLNSSNPNANFLPPHLHVKIRMDVDSVRTTEQLASWLFFPGPENDYFREMHYLRGFIQLQDLVERAIIDLHFEDTGKNTSNPVVYMQLMPYPCYRGDPGKESSYVNYFILPILGTLMWTATLGVSIKNLMRERERNVEQTMKIMGLNSTINFISWLISSYIPMIFVSIIVAGKIIE
;
A
#
# COMPACT_ATOMS: atom_id res chain seq x y z
N MET A 1 -17.53 -36.14 -25.36
CA MET A 1 -17.23 -35.51 -24.06
C MET A 1 -15.75 -35.60 -23.84
N ASP A 2 -15.05 -34.55 -24.22
CA ASP A 2 -13.61 -34.44 -23.98
C ASP A 2 -13.38 -34.22 -22.48
N GLU A 3 -12.30 -34.81 -21.96
CA GLU A 3 -11.91 -34.81 -20.53
C GLU A 3 -11.81 -33.38 -19.93
N LYS A 4 -11.63 -32.36 -20.79
CA LYS A 4 -11.57 -30.93 -20.43
C LYS A 4 -12.92 -30.30 -20.10
N GLU A 5 -14.03 -30.78 -20.68
CA GLU A 5 -15.36 -30.23 -20.38
C GLU A 5 -15.82 -30.64 -18.97
N VAL A 6 -15.51 -31.87 -18.56
CA VAL A 6 -15.90 -32.42 -17.25
C VAL A 6 -15.22 -31.68 -16.08
N ASP A 7 -14.00 -31.18 -16.27
CA ASP A 7 -13.26 -30.46 -15.22
C ASP A 7 -13.81 -29.07 -14.91
N VAL A 8 -14.35 -28.35 -15.91
CA VAL A 8 -14.95 -27.04 -15.67
C VAL A 8 -16.28 -27.16 -14.91
N PHE A 9 -17.09 -28.17 -15.21
CA PHE A 9 -18.37 -28.39 -14.50
C PHE A 9 -18.18 -28.80 -13.03
N LYS A 10 -17.08 -29.46 -12.67
CA LYS A 10 -16.71 -29.72 -11.27
C LYS A 10 -16.32 -28.44 -10.50
N GLN A 11 -15.86 -27.39 -11.20
CA GLN A 11 -15.48 -26.13 -10.58
C GLN A 11 -16.67 -25.20 -10.30
N VAL A 12 -17.78 -25.34 -11.05
CA VAL A 12 -18.96 -24.47 -10.91
C VAL A 12 -19.74 -24.71 -9.62
N GLY A 13 -19.90 -25.97 -9.19
CA GLY A 13 -20.61 -26.30 -7.95
C GLY A 13 -20.04 -25.61 -6.69
N PRO A 14 -18.72 -25.67 -6.45
CA PRO A 14 -18.03 -24.91 -5.41
C PRO A 14 -18.25 -23.40 -5.52
N ILE A 15 -18.15 -22.83 -6.73
CA ILE A 15 -18.33 -21.38 -6.96
C ILE A 15 -19.74 -20.92 -6.54
N VAL A 16 -20.78 -21.68 -6.85
CA VAL A 16 -22.17 -21.35 -6.47
C VAL A 16 -22.34 -21.42 -4.94
N SER A 17 -21.71 -22.40 -4.29
CA SER A 17 -21.70 -22.50 -2.83
C SER A 17 -21.00 -21.30 -2.18
N ASP A 18 -19.84 -20.92 -2.69
CA ASP A 18 -19.03 -19.81 -2.18
C ASP A 18 -19.74 -18.46 -2.38
N VAL A 19 -20.36 -18.24 -3.54
CA VAL A 19 -21.19 -17.05 -3.81
C VAL A 19 -22.37 -16.97 -2.86
N ASN A 20 -23.05 -18.09 -2.58
CA ASN A 20 -24.17 -18.11 -1.63
C ASN A 20 -23.69 -17.86 -0.19
N GLU A 21 -22.50 -18.34 0.19
CA GLU A 21 -21.90 -18.02 1.48
C GLU A 21 -21.52 -16.53 1.59
N LEU A 22 -20.89 -15.97 0.56
CA LEU A 22 -20.57 -14.54 0.48
C LEU A 22 -21.82 -13.68 0.59
N LEU A 23 -22.89 -14.02 -0.13
CA LEU A 23 -24.16 -13.28 -0.06
C LEU A 23 -24.81 -13.37 1.31
N LYS A 24 -24.71 -14.51 2.00
CA LYS A 24 -25.16 -14.63 3.40
C LYS A 24 -24.33 -13.73 4.33
N ARG A 25 -23.02 -13.61 4.11
CA ARG A 25 -22.15 -12.70 4.89
C ARG A 25 -22.50 -11.24 4.62
N VAL A 26 -22.63 -10.84 3.35
CA VAL A 26 -23.04 -9.48 2.95
C VAL A 26 -24.40 -9.10 3.50
N LYS A 27 -25.40 -10.00 3.46
CA LYS A 27 -26.75 -9.72 3.99
C LYS A 27 -26.74 -9.53 5.51
N ARG A 28 -25.96 -10.32 6.26
CA ARG A 28 -25.76 -10.11 7.70
C ARG A 28 -25.13 -8.76 7.99
N LEU A 29 -24.16 -8.35 7.17
CA LEU A 29 -23.49 -7.07 7.32
C LEU A 29 -24.42 -5.90 7.03
N ASN A 30 -25.23 -5.97 5.97
CA ASN A 30 -26.19 -4.91 5.65
C ASN A 30 -27.19 -4.69 6.80
N GLN A 31 -27.68 -5.78 7.41
CA GLN A 31 -28.53 -5.70 8.61
C GLN A 31 -27.81 -5.13 9.84
N GLN A 32 -26.49 -5.30 9.93
CA GLN A 32 -25.66 -4.79 11.03
C GLN A 32 -25.12 -3.37 10.77
N MET A 33 -25.18 -2.86 9.53
CA MET A 33 -24.72 -1.52 9.16
C MET A 33 -25.72 -0.43 9.53
N ASP A 34 -27.03 -0.73 9.52
CA ASP A 34 -28.10 0.20 9.94
C ASP A 34 -28.00 0.64 11.43
N SER A 35 -27.10 0.05 12.22
CA SER A 35 -27.02 0.28 13.68
C SER A 35 -25.65 0.67 14.24
N SER A 36 -24.56 0.73 13.45
CA SER A 36 -23.19 0.93 13.97
C SER A 36 -22.47 2.16 13.40
N GLN A 37 -21.60 2.78 14.22
CA GLN A 37 -20.70 3.87 13.82
C GLN A 37 -19.74 3.49 12.69
N ASN A 38 -19.26 4.49 11.93
CA ASN A 38 -18.46 4.35 10.70
C ASN A 38 -17.19 3.48 10.85
N GLN A 39 -16.55 3.46 12.03
CA GLN A 39 -15.32 2.68 12.26
C GLN A 39 -15.57 1.15 12.38
N ASP A 40 -16.75 0.76 12.86
CA ASP A 40 -17.17 -0.65 12.88
C ASP A 40 -17.55 -1.15 11.47
N GLN A 41 -17.91 -0.26 10.54
CA GLN A 41 -18.31 -0.63 9.19
C GLN A 41 -17.13 -1.16 8.36
N PHE A 42 -15.95 -0.54 8.44
CA PHE A 42 -14.76 -1.04 7.74
C PHE A 42 -14.30 -2.39 8.27
N THR A 43 -14.27 -2.58 9.59
CA THR A 43 -13.93 -3.86 10.23
C THR A 43 -14.88 -4.99 9.82
N LYS A 44 -16.17 -4.65 9.66
CA LYS A 44 -17.20 -5.55 9.16
C LYS A 44 -16.99 -5.92 7.69
N ILE A 45 -16.59 -4.96 6.84
CA ILE A 45 -16.29 -5.19 5.42
C ILE A 45 -15.02 -6.04 5.26
N THR A 46 -13.98 -5.80 6.05
CA THR A 46 -12.75 -6.60 5.98
C THR A 46 -12.98 -8.08 6.29
N ASN A 47 -13.95 -8.40 7.15
CA ASN A 47 -14.32 -9.79 7.48
C ASN A 47 -15.02 -10.54 6.32
N ILE A 48 -15.41 -9.85 5.25
CA ILE A 48 -15.89 -10.50 4.02
C ILE A 48 -14.72 -11.10 3.25
N PHE A 49 -13.66 -10.31 3.08
CA PHE A 49 -12.50 -10.66 2.25
C PHE A 49 -11.45 -11.44 3.02
N CYS A 50 -11.33 -11.19 4.32
CA CYS A 50 -10.38 -11.84 5.20
C CYS A 50 -11.13 -12.70 6.22
N ALA A 51 -10.54 -13.83 6.62
CA ALA A 51 -11.08 -14.62 7.73
C ALA A 51 -11.05 -13.79 9.03
N GLU A 52 -12.02 -14.02 9.90
CA GLU A 52 -12.08 -13.37 11.22
C GLU A 52 -10.81 -13.74 12.00
N ILE A 53 -9.98 -12.74 12.29
CA ILE A 53 -8.82 -12.92 13.16
C ILE A 53 -9.41 -13.11 14.56
N ASP A 54 -9.15 -14.27 15.18
CA ASP A 54 -9.52 -14.54 16.57
C ASP A 54 -9.19 -13.32 17.43
N LYS A 55 -10.17 -12.90 18.25
CA LYS A 55 -10.19 -11.64 19.02
C LYS A 55 -8.78 -11.18 19.39
N PRO A 56 -8.38 -9.95 19.02
CA PRO A 56 -7.04 -9.47 19.31
C PRO A 56 -6.77 -9.64 20.80
N THR A 57 -5.65 -10.29 21.13
CA THR A 57 -5.21 -10.41 22.54
C THR A 57 -5.10 -9.00 23.12
N ASN A 58 -5.23 -8.82 24.44
CA ASN A 58 -5.16 -7.49 25.06
C ASN A 58 -3.90 -6.69 24.65
N ALA A 59 -2.81 -7.36 24.28
CA ALA A 59 -1.60 -6.75 23.70
C ALA A 59 -1.79 -6.17 22.28
N GLN A 60 -2.57 -6.83 21.42
CA GLN A 60 -2.93 -6.33 20.08
C GLN A 60 -3.94 -5.17 20.16
N ARG A 61 -4.81 -5.17 21.18
CA ARG A 61 -5.68 -4.01 21.46
C ARG A 61 -4.88 -2.80 21.91
N GLN A 62 -3.89 -2.97 22.79
CA GLN A 62 -3.00 -1.88 23.20
C GLN A 62 -2.15 -1.35 22.05
N MET A 63 -1.66 -2.21 21.13
CA MET A 63 -0.99 -1.75 19.90
C MET A 63 -1.93 -1.01 18.94
N ALA A 64 -3.21 -1.37 18.88
CA ALA A 64 -4.22 -0.66 18.08
C ALA A 64 -4.72 0.64 18.74
N GLU A 65 -4.69 0.74 20.07
CA GLU A 65 -5.04 1.96 20.82
C GLU A 65 -3.89 2.98 20.85
N ASP A 66 -2.63 2.55 20.96
CA ASP A 66 -1.46 3.44 20.82
C ASP A 66 -1.15 3.78 19.36
N GLY A 67 -1.53 2.89 18.43
CA GLY A 67 -1.44 3.07 16.99
C GLY A 67 -2.79 3.41 16.39
N ASN A 68 -3.35 4.58 16.73
CA ASN A 68 -4.42 5.18 15.93
C ASN A 68 -3.83 5.54 14.54
N ILE A 69 -3.63 4.53 13.70
CA ILE A 69 -3.15 4.64 12.31
C ILE A 69 -3.98 5.71 11.60
N PHE A 70 -5.27 5.84 11.95
CA PHE A 70 -6.18 6.85 11.41
C PHE A 70 -5.93 8.28 11.90
N GLU A 71 -5.62 8.53 13.18
CA GLU A 71 -5.27 9.88 13.65
C GLU A 71 -3.85 10.27 13.20
N GLU A 72 -2.94 9.30 13.11
CA GLU A 72 -1.60 9.51 12.57
C GLU A 72 -1.63 9.75 11.05
N PHE A 73 -2.51 9.05 10.32
CA PHE A 73 -2.85 9.27 8.92
C PHE A 73 -3.45 10.66 8.71
N ALA A 74 -4.46 11.04 9.49
CA ALA A 74 -5.05 12.38 9.44
C ALA A 74 -4.03 13.48 9.81
N GLY A 75 -3.19 13.25 10.83
CA GLY A 75 -2.16 14.17 11.28
C GLY A 75 -0.99 14.33 10.31
N THR A 76 -0.64 13.28 9.56
CA THR A 76 0.42 13.32 8.54
C THR A 76 -0.11 14.03 7.28
N PHE A 77 -1.32 13.71 6.81
CA PHE A 77 -1.93 14.36 5.64
C PHE A 77 -2.35 15.82 5.88
N THR A 78 -2.80 16.19 7.08
CA THR A 78 -3.11 17.59 7.41
C THR A 78 -1.87 18.48 7.43
N LYS A 79 -0.71 17.94 7.84
CA LYS A 79 0.58 18.65 7.79
C LYS A 79 1.08 18.88 6.36
N THR A 80 0.86 17.95 5.44
CA THR A 80 1.19 18.13 4.02
C THR A 80 0.23 19.10 3.31
N ASN A 81 -1.06 19.09 3.68
CA ASN A 81 -2.09 19.92 3.04
C ASN A 81 -2.07 21.40 3.43
N GLN A 82 -1.42 21.81 4.53
CA GLN A 82 -1.30 23.24 4.88
C GLN A 82 -0.46 24.03 3.86
N ASN A 83 0.38 23.37 3.06
CA ASN A 83 1.11 24.00 1.95
C ASN A 83 0.41 23.83 0.58
N ASP A 84 -0.66 23.03 0.48
CA ASP A 84 -1.26 22.59 -0.79
C ASP A 84 -2.70 23.11 -0.99
N SER A 85 -3.24 23.88 -0.04
CA SER A 85 -4.59 24.44 -0.09
C SER A 85 -4.81 25.40 -1.26
N THR A 86 -3.73 25.93 -1.84
CA THR A 86 -3.77 26.77 -3.05
C THR A 86 -3.79 25.96 -4.36
N ARG A 87 -3.52 24.65 -4.32
CA ARG A 87 -3.51 23.76 -5.49
C ARG A 87 -4.83 23.03 -5.71
N GLN A 88 -5.62 22.77 -4.66
CA GLN A 88 -6.90 22.07 -4.77
C GLN A 88 -7.92 22.78 -5.69
N GLN A 89 -7.96 24.11 -5.70
CA GLN A 89 -8.81 24.90 -6.60
C GLN A 89 -8.37 24.84 -8.08
N SER A 90 -7.11 24.49 -8.36
CA SER A 90 -6.59 24.37 -9.74
C SER A 90 -6.74 22.97 -10.34
N SER A 91 -6.91 21.94 -9.49
CA SER A 91 -7.17 20.56 -9.91
C SER A 91 -8.63 20.29 -10.29
N GLU A 92 -9.59 21.08 -9.78
CA GLU A 92 -11.02 20.98 -10.16
C GLU A 92 -11.28 21.38 -11.62
N SER A 93 -10.54 22.35 -12.16
CA SER A 93 -10.75 22.85 -13.53
C SER A 93 -10.11 22.02 -14.64
N LEU A 94 -9.40 20.94 -14.31
CA LEU A 94 -8.64 20.09 -15.25
C LEU A 94 -9.10 18.62 -15.24
N GLU A 95 -10.05 18.25 -14.37
CA GLU A 95 -10.72 16.93 -14.41
C GLU A 95 -11.64 16.80 -15.64
N ASP A 96 -12.06 17.91 -16.24
CA ASP A 96 -12.91 17.97 -17.44
C ASP A 96 -12.20 17.60 -18.76
N ASP A 97 -10.86 17.52 -18.78
CA ASP A 97 -10.08 17.40 -20.03
C ASP A 97 -9.95 15.94 -20.54
N ILE A 98 -10.34 14.94 -19.73
CA ILE A 98 -10.21 13.49 -20.06
C ILE A 98 -11.58 12.85 -20.38
N GLY A 99 -12.69 13.58 -20.19
CA GLY A 99 -14.03 13.13 -20.60
C GLY A 99 -14.60 11.96 -19.78
N ILE A 100 -14.02 11.64 -18.62
CA ILE A 100 -14.50 10.59 -17.70
C ILE A 100 -14.95 11.27 -16.40
N ASP A 101 -16.25 11.42 -16.20
CA ASP A 101 -16.82 11.99 -14.98
C ASP A 101 -16.93 10.91 -13.88
N CYS A 102 -15.99 10.96 -12.93
CA CYS A 102 -15.98 10.12 -11.73
C CYS A 102 -16.58 10.80 -10.49
N SER A 103 -17.29 11.93 -10.67
CA SER A 103 -17.76 12.76 -9.56
C SER A 103 -18.71 12.02 -8.61
N GLU A 104 -19.51 11.08 -9.12
CA GLU A 104 -20.41 10.26 -8.30
C GLU A 104 -19.66 9.31 -7.36
N ILE A 105 -18.62 8.62 -7.85
CA ILE A 105 -17.77 7.75 -7.01
C ILE A 105 -17.03 8.57 -5.98
N ARG A 106 -16.45 9.69 -6.41
CA ARG A 106 -15.74 10.61 -5.53
C ARG A 106 -16.65 11.08 -4.40
N ARG A 107 -17.85 11.56 -4.73
CA ARG A 107 -18.85 12.00 -3.76
C ARG A 107 -19.28 10.84 -2.85
N SER A 108 -19.46 9.64 -3.38
CA SER A 108 -19.81 8.46 -2.58
C SER A 108 -18.75 8.12 -1.55
N ILE A 109 -17.46 8.14 -1.93
CA ILE A 109 -16.33 7.87 -1.03
C ILE A 109 -16.12 8.99 -0.01
N GLU A 110 -16.24 10.26 -0.44
CA GLU A 110 -16.13 11.42 0.43
C GLU A 110 -17.26 11.46 1.47
N GLN A 111 -18.47 11.01 1.12
CA GLN A 111 -19.63 10.99 2.01
C GLN A 111 -19.74 9.73 2.86
N SER A 112 -19.12 8.62 2.47
CA SER A 112 -19.23 7.35 3.21
C SER A 112 -18.48 7.36 4.54
N SER A 113 -17.53 8.28 4.73
CA SER A 113 -16.76 8.38 5.98
C SER A 113 -16.16 9.77 6.19
N ASP A 114 -15.95 10.16 7.45
CA ASP A 114 -15.28 11.42 7.82
C ASP A 114 -13.82 11.51 7.33
N VAL A 115 -13.26 10.42 6.78
CA VAL A 115 -11.90 10.31 6.23
C VAL A 115 -11.88 10.12 4.71
N GLY A 116 -13.05 10.13 4.06
CA GLY A 116 -13.19 9.88 2.63
C GLY A 116 -12.37 10.83 1.76
N TYR A 117 -12.22 12.09 2.19
CA TYR A 117 -11.39 13.09 1.52
C TYR A 117 -9.89 12.76 1.52
N ILE A 118 -9.40 11.94 2.46
CA ILE A 118 -8.01 11.49 2.51
C ILE A 118 -7.82 10.20 1.71
N VAL A 119 -8.85 9.36 1.67
CA VAL A 119 -8.84 8.07 0.95
C VAL A 119 -8.91 8.28 -0.57
N TRP A 120 -9.66 9.28 -1.05
CA TRP A 120 -9.81 9.53 -2.49
C TRP A 120 -8.48 9.72 -3.23
N PRO A 121 -7.53 10.54 -2.75
CA PRO A 121 -6.19 10.63 -3.34
C PRO A 121 -5.39 9.33 -3.43
N LEU A 122 -5.65 8.35 -2.57
CA LEU A 122 -5.00 7.03 -2.60
C LEU A 122 -5.65 6.12 -3.65
N ILE A 123 -6.97 6.23 -3.81
CA ILE A 123 -7.75 5.42 -4.75
C ILE A 123 -7.68 5.97 -6.17
N LYS A 124 -7.66 7.29 -6.36
CA LYS A 124 -7.68 7.93 -7.68
C LYS A 124 -6.59 7.40 -8.64
N PRO A 125 -5.30 7.29 -8.24
CA PRO A 125 -4.27 6.68 -9.09
C PRO A 125 -4.53 5.19 -9.38
N LEU A 126 -5.21 4.46 -8.49
CA LEU A 126 -5.56 3.06 -8.73
C LEU A 126 -6.69 2.92 -9.75
N LEU A 127 -7.58 3.90 -9.91
CA LEU A 127 -8.68 3.84 -10.89
C LEU A 127 -8.27 4.39 -12.25
N LEU A 128 -7.70 5.61 -12.28
CA LEU A 128 -7.44 6.38 -13.49
C LEU A 128 -5.95 6.44 -13.87
N GLY A 129 -5.09 5.84 -13.06
CA GLY A 129 -3.66 6.03 -13.21
C GLY A 129 -3.06 5.36 -14.44
N LYS A 130 -2.09 6.04 -15.04
CA LYS A 130 -1.31 5.60 -16.20
C LYS A 130 0.08 5.13 -15.78
N ILE A 131 0.58 4.14 -16.50
CA ILE A 131 1.94 3.62 -16.42
C ILE A 131 2.64 3.97 -17.73
N LEU A 132 3.62 4.86 -17.65
CA LEU A 132 4.38 5.30 -18.82
C LEU A 132 5.55 4.34 -19.05
N TYR A 133 5.96 4.12 -20.30
CA TYR A 133 7.19 3.40 -20.57
C TYR A 133 7.99 3.96 -21.76
N ALA A 134 9.31 3.84 -21.70
CA ALA A 134 10.21 4.30 -22.76
C ALA A 134 11.50 3.46 -22.82
N PRO A 135 12.13 3.30 -24.01
CA PRO A 135 11.66 3.72 -25.34
C PRO A 135 10.59 2.78 -25.92
N ALA A 136 9.80 3.25 -26.88
CA ALA A 136 8.81 2.46 -27.61
C ALA A 136 9.46 1.61 -28.72
N THR A 137 10.09 0.50 -28.32
CA THR A 137 10.71 -0.51 -29.20
C THR A 137 9.81 -1.74 -29.35
N PRO A 138 9.97 -2.58 -30.39
CA PRO A 138 9.22 -3.82 -30.50
C PRO A 138 9.42 -4.74 -29.28
N VAL A 139 10.62 -4.76 -28.71
CA VAL A 139 10.97 -5.55 -27.52
C VAL A 139 10.26 -5.01 -26.27
N SER A 140 10.31 -3.70 -26.01
CA SER A 140 9.58 -3.11 -24.89
C SER A 140 8.07 -3.31 -25.02
N ASN A 141 7.53 -3.20 -26.23
CA ASN A 141 6.11 -3.41 -26.48
C ASN A 141 5.71 -4.88 -26.23
N ALA A 142 6.58 -5.84 -26.55
CA ALA A 142 6.37 -7.25 -26.23
C ALA A 142 6.37 -7.50 -24.72
N ILE A 143 7.28 -6.88 -23.97
CA ILE A 143 7.31 -6.94 -22.48
C ILE A 143 6.00 -6.39 -21.93
N ILE A 144 5.60 -5.19 -22.38
CA ILE A 144 4.38 -4.54 -21.89
C ILE A 144 3.12 -5.30 -22.33
N ALA A 145 3.10 -5.94 -23.50
CA ALA A 145 1.98 -6.78 -23.92
C ALA A 145 1.75 -7.96 -22.96
N LYS A 146 2.83 -8.58 -22.46
CA LYS A 146 2.75 -9.62 -21.42
C LYS A 146 2.20 -9.08 -20.11
N VAL A 147 2.67 -7.90 -19.68
CA VAL A 147 2.16 -7.25 -18.47
C VAL A 147 0.69 -6.85 -18.62
N ASN A 148 0.29 -6.35 -19.79
CA ASN A 148 -1.07 -5.91 -20.08
C ASN A 148 -2.09 -7.05 -20.09
N LYS A 149 -1.65 -8.30 -20.25
CA LYS A 149 -2.54 -9.48 -20.24
C LYS A 149 -3.35 -9.59 -18.94
N THR A 150 -2.78 -9.19 -17.80
CA THR A 150 -3.50 -9.19 -16.51
C THR A 150 -4.64 -8.18 -16.49
N PHE A 151 -4.43 -7.00 -17.10
CA PHE A 151 -5.47 -5.98 -17.23
C PHE A 151 -6.50 -6.32 -18.33
N GLU A 152 -6.08 -7.04 -19.37
CA GLU A 152 -6.99 -7.56 -20.40
C GLU A 152 -8.01 -8.57 -19.82
N GLU A 153 -7.60 -9.38 -18.85
CA GLU A 153 -8.53 -10.27 -18.12
C GLU A 153 -9.57 -9.48 -17.32
N LEU A 154 -9.17 -8.36 -16.70
CA LEU A 154 -10.10 -7.44 -16.04
C LEU A 154 -11.04 -6.74 -17.03
N ASP A 155 -10.57 -6.42 -18.23
CA ASP A 155 -11.40 -5.84 -19.29
C ASP A 155 -12.49 -6.81 -19.77
N LYS A 156 -12.19 -8.12 -19.83
CA LYS A 156 -13.21 -9.14 -20.12
C LYS A 156 -14.31 -9.16 -19.05
N ILE A 157 -13.94 -9.01 -17.77
CA ILE A 157 -14.91 -8.90 -16.67
C ILE A 157 -15.74 -7.62 -16.79
N HIS A 158 -15.11 -6.50 -17.17
CA HIS A 158 -15.78 -5.22 -17.42
C HIS A 158 -16.84 -5.35 -18.54
N GLN A 159 -16.45 -5.93 -19.67
CA GLN A 159 -17.35 -6.16 -20.81
C GLN A 159 -18.52 -7.07 -20.42
N PHE A 160 -18.27 -8.11 -19.62
CA PHE A 160 -19.33 -8.97 -19.10
C PHE A 160 -20.32 -8.21 -18.22
N ALA A 161 -19.83 -7.42 -17.26
CA ALA A 161 -20.70 -6.66 -16.37
C ALA A 161 -21.60 -5.69 -17.13
N LYS A 162 -21.04 -5.00 -18.12
CA LYS A 162 -21.80 -4.12 -19.02
C LYS A 162 -22.85 -4.90 -19.81
N ALA A 163 -22.49 -6.05 -20.37
CA ALA A 163 -23.41 -6.88 -21.14
C ALA A 163 -24.53 -7.50 -20.28
N TRP A 164 -24.25 -7.82 -19.02
CA TRP A 164 -25.24 -8.33 -18.06
C TRP A 164 -26.32 -7.29 -17.75
N VAL A 165 -25.92 -6.03 -17.51
CA VAL A 165 -26.84 -4.93 -17.17
C VAL A 165 -27.61 -4.42 -18.40
N THR A 166 -26.98 -4.39 -19.58
CA THR A 166 -27.62 -3.94 -20.82
C THR A 166 -28.44 -5.01 -21.53
N SER A 167 -28.41 -6.25 -21.02
CA SER A 167 -29.20 -7.34 -21.59
C SER A 167 -30.70 -7.01 -21.53
N PRO A 168 -31.42 -7.10 -22.66
CA PRO A 168 -32.86 -6.83 -22.70
C PRO A 168 -33.70 -7.90 -21.99
N LEU A 169 -33.06 -9.00 -21.58
CA LEU A 169 -33.72 -10.07 -20.83
C LEU A 169 -33.57 -9.77 -19.35
N ASN A 170 -34.69 -9.56 -18.68
CA ASN A 170 -34.71 -9.53 -17.22
C ASN A 170 -34.41 -10.94 -16.71
N LEU A 171 -33.11 -11.23 -16.49
CA LEU A 171 -32.62 -12.54 -16.12
C LEU A 171 -33.32 -13.01 -14.83
N THR A 172 -33.57 -12.14 -13.86
CA THR A 172 -34.30 -12.52 -12.64
C THR A 172 -35.73 -12.99 -12.93
N ALA A 173 -36.43 -12.35 -13.86
CA ALA A 173 -37.75 -12.79 -14.31
C ALA A 173 -37.68 -14.12 -15.07
N LEU A 174 -36.64 -14.32 -15.90
CA LEU A 174 -36.43 -15.58 -16.60
C LEU A 174 -36.12 -16.73 -15.66
N PHE A 175 -35.18 -16.53 -14.73
CA PHE A 175 -34.77 -17.52 -13.74
C PHE A 175 -35.89 -17.89 -12.75
N GLY A 176 -36.76 -16.93 -12.42
CA GLY A 176 -37.99 -17.20 -11.66
C GLY A 176 -38.99 -18.07 -12.42
N ASP A 177 -38.97 -18.03 -13.76
CA ASP A 177 -39.89 -18.76 -14.66
C ASP A 177 -39.30 -20.08 -15.19
N LEU A 178 -38.07 -20.44 -14.78
CA LEU A 178 -37.37 -21.70 -15.14
C LEU A 178 -37.92 -22.94 -14.43
N GLN A 179 -38.92 -22.82 -13.55
CA GLN A 179 -39.64 -24.00 -13.04
C GLN A 179 -40.28 -24.82 -14.18
N ASN A 180 -40.48 -24.22 -15.37
CA ASN A 180 -40.88 -24.89 -16.58
C ASN A 180 -39.67 -25.20 -17.47
N THR A 181 -39.30 -26.48 -17.59
CA THR A 181 -38.18 -27.01 -18.40
C THR A 181 -38.21 -26.58 -19.89
N ASN A 182 -39.39 -26.26 -20.42
CA ASN A 182 -39.57 -25.75 -21.78
C ASN A 182 -39.04 -24.33 -22.00
N ASN A 183 -38.96 -23.51 -20.94
CA ASN A 183 -38.43 -22.15 -21.00
C ASN A 183 -36.89 -22.13 -20.91
N ILE A 184 -36.29 -23.10 -20.21
CA ILE A 184 -34.84 -23.31 -20.15
C ILE A 184 -34.26 -23.50 -21.57
N LYS A 185 -34.92 -24.32 -22.38
CA LYS A 185 -34.52 -24.58 -23.77
C LYS A 185 -34.57 -23.32 -24.66
N LYS A 186 -35.53 -22.41 -24.40
CA LYS A 186 -35.66 -21.13 -25.13
C LYS A 186 -34.57 -20.12 -24.75
N VAL A 187 -34.20 -20.06 -23.48
CA VAL A 187 -33.12 -19.20 -22.98
C VAL A 187 -31.76 -19.65 -23.53
N LEU A 188 -31.50 -20.96 -23.52
CA LEU A 188 -30.28 -21.57 -24.06
C LEU A 188 -30.13 -21.43 -25.58
N SER A 189 -31.24 -21.36 -26.29
CA SER A 189 -31.26 -21.11 -27.74
C SER A 189 -31.12 -19.63 -28.11
N ASN A 190 -31.02 -18.71 -27.14
CA ASN A 190 -30.84 -17.30 -27.44
C ASN A 190 -29.38 -17.01 -27.79
N HIS A 191 -29.15 -16.42 -28.96
CA HIS A 191 -27.83 -16.06 -29.49
C HIS A 191 -27.02 -15.22 -28.50
N LEU A 192 -27.68 -14.31 -27.78
CA LEU A 192 -27.04 -13.42 -26.81
C LEU A 192 -26.52 -14.19 -25.58
N PHE A 193 -27.22 -15.25 -25.15
CA PHE A 193 -26.77 -16.10 -24.04
C PHE A 193 -25.59 -16.98 -24.47
N GLN A 194 -25.60 -17.47 -25.71
CA GLN A 194 -24.49 -18.25 -26.28
C GLN A 194 -23.23 -17.41 -26.46
N GLU A 195 -23.34 -16.16 -26.94
CA GLU A 195 -22.20 -15.24 -27.05
C GLU A 195 -21.63 -14.84 -25.68
N LEU A 196 -22.49 -14.56 -24.70
CA LEU A 196 -22.06 -14.27 -23.32
C LEU A 196 -21.26 -15.44 -22.74
N PHE A 197 -21.78 -16.66 -22.82
CA PHE A 197 -21.12 -17.84 -22.24
C PHE A 197 -19.84 -18.23 -23.00
N ASN A 198 -19.85 -18.14 -24.33
CA ASN A 198 -18.67 -18.40 -25.18
C ASN A 198 -17.50 -17.48 -24.84
N ASN A 199 -17.77 -16.18 -24.66
CA ASN A 199 -16.72 -15.19 -24.44
C ASN A 199 -16.08 -15.24 -23.04
N ILE A 200 -16.76 -15.86 -22.06
CA ILE A 200 -16.32 -15.87 -20.66
C ILE A 200 -15.68 -17.20 -20.27
N ILE A 201 -16.29 -18.31 -20.69
CA ILE A 201 -15.88 -19.65 -20.23
C ILE A 201 -14.88 -20.27 -21.22
N GLY A 202 -14.74 -19.71 -22.44
CA GLY A 202 -13.80 -20.21 -23.44
C GLY A 202 -14.12 -21.65 -23.91
N MET A 203 -15.39 -22.06 -23.79
CA MET A 203 -15.85 -23.36 -24.28
C MET A 203 -16.40 -23.23 -25.69
N ASN A 204 -15.87 -24.04 -26.60
CA ASN A 204 -16.29 -24.07 -28.01
C ASN A 204 -17.43 -25.07 -28.28
N THR A 205 -17.85 -25.85 -27.27
CA THR A 205 -18.86 -26.91 -27.43
C THR A 205 -19.78 -26.94 -26.21
N PHE A 206 -21.07 -26.69 -26.47
CA PHE A 206 -22.10 -26.63 -25.44
C PHE A 206 -22.86 -27.96 -25.38
N ASP A 207 -22.70 -28.73 -24.31
CA ASP A 207 -23.66 -29.78 -23.97
C ASP A 207 -24.86 -29.16 -23.23
N MET A 208 -26.05 -29.27 -23.82
CA MET A 208 -27.29 -28.69 -23.28
C MET A 208 -27.67 -29.26 -21.90
N GLU A 209 -27.26 -30.49 -21.62
CA GLU A 209 -27.60 -31.22 -20.39
C GLU A 209 -26.84 -30.68 -19.16
N SER A 210 -25.59 -30.25 -19.36
CA SER A 210 -24.77 -29.66 -18.30
C SER A 210 -25.25 -28.26 -17.92
N ILE A 211 -25.72 -27.47 -18.88
CA ILE A 211 -26.30 -26.15 -18.60
C ILE A 211 -27.63 -26.28 -17.88
N ILE A 212 -28.47 -27.26 -18.25
CA ILE A 212 -29.72 -27.53 -17.52
C ILE A 212 -29.42 -27.87 -16.06
N SER A 213 -28.46 -28.75 -15.78
CA SER A 213 -28.08 -29.06 -14.39
C SER A 213 -27.50 -27.87 -13.61
N MET A 214 -26.75 -26.99 -14.29
CA MET A 214 -26.24 -25.74 -13.70
C MET A 214 -27.41 -24.79 -13.39
N LEU A 215 -28.33 -24.58 -14.34
CA LEU A 215 -29.49 -23.73 -14.20
C LEU A 215 -30.49 -24.26 -13.16
N GLU A 216 -30.66 -25.57 -13.05
CA GLU A 216 -31.48 -26.23 -12.01
C GLU A 216 -30.87 -26.05 -10.61
N ASN A 217 -29.55 -26.12 -10.48
CA ASN A 217 -28.85 -25.75 -9.24
C ASN A 217 -29.02 -24.26 -8.91
N PHE A 218 -29.10 -23.38 -9.92
CA PHE A 218 -29.39 -21.97 -9.75
C PHE A 218 -30.89 -21.65 -9.51
N SER A 219 -31.83 -22.55 -9.84
CA SER A 219 -33.28 -22.29 -9.71
C SER A 219 -33.89 -22.77 -8.38
N GLY A 220 -33.12 -23.40 -7.49
CA GLY A 220 -33.57 -23.69 -6.13
C GLY A 220 -34.04 -22.40 -5.44
N GLY A 221 -35.26 -22.37 -4.88
CA GLY A 221 -36.00 -21.15 -4.54
C GLY A 221 -35.32 -20.09 -3.65
N THR A 222 -34.17 -20.38 -3.03
CA THR A 222 -33.32 -19.39 -2.33
C THR A 222 -32.40 -18.57 -3.25
N ASN A 223 -32.31 -18.94 -4.53
CA ASN A 223 -31.29 -18.46 -5.47
C ASN A 223 -31.84 -17.38 -6.44
N VAL A 224 -33.15 -17.14 -6.48
CA VAL A 224 -33.74 -16.00 -7.23
C VAL A 224 -33.42 -14.67 -6.53
N ASP A 225 -33.45 -14.65 -5.20
CA ASP A 225 -32.99 -13.51 -4.41
C ASP A 225 -31.48 -13.25 -4.61
N VAL A 226 -30.69 -14.31 -4.81
CA VAL A 226 -29.26 -14.22 -5.12
C VAL A 226 -29.06 -13.53 -6.48
N LEU A 227 -29.81 -13.91 -7.51
CA LEU A 227 -29.73 -13.29 -8.82
C LEU A 227 -30.15 -11.81 -8.79
N LYS A 228 -31.17 -11.46 -7.99
CA LYS A 228 -31.57 -10.07 -7.77
C LYS A 228 -30.49 -9.25 -7.07
N ASN A 229 -29.80 -9.83 -6.10
CA ASN A 229 -28.67 -9.15 -5.44
C ASN A 229 -27.46 -9.01 -6.37
N ILE A 230 -27.19 -10.02 -7.20
CA ILE A 230 -26.16 -9.96 -8.24
C ILE A 230 -26.51 -8.88 -9.25
N GLU A 231 -27.77 -8.74 -9.66
CA GLU A 231 -28.22 -7.66 -10.55
C GLU A 231 -27.95 -6.28 -9.94
N ILE A 232 -28.21 -6.08 -8.65
CA ILE A 232 -27.90 -4.82 -7.94
C ILE A 232 -26.39 -4.57 -7.91
N ILE A 233 -25.58 -5.58 -7.57
CA ILE A 233 -24.11 -5.46 -7.53
C ILE A 233 -23.56 -5.16 -8.92
N MET A 234 -24.03 -5.86 -9.95
CA MET A 234 -23.59 -5.69 -11.33
C MET A 234 -24.03 -4.33 -11.88
N LYS A 235 -25.19 -3.82 -11.47
CA LYS A 235 -25.63 -2.46 -11.79
C LYS A 235 -24.71 -1.42 -11.17
N GLN A 236 -24.46 -1.49 -9.86
CA GLN A 236 -23.52 -0.59 -9.18
C GLN A 236 -22.11 -0.67 -9.77
N PHE A 237 -21.64 -1.89 -10.02
CA PHE A 237 -20.35 -2.11 -10.66
C PHE A 237 -20.34 -1.49 -12.06
N SER A 238 -21.37 -1.70 -12.88
CA SER A 238 -21.52 -1.08 -14.20
C SER A 238 -21.60 0.45 -14.18
N ASP A 239 -22.20 1.04 -13.14
CA ASP A 239 -22.28 2.50 -12.98
C ASP A 239 -20.89 3.08 -12.64
N TYR A 240 -20.06 2.32 -11.90
CA TYR A 240 -18.72 2.76 -11.49
C TYR A 240 -17.58 2.35 -12.42
N LEU A 241 -17.80 1.32 -13.23
CA LEU A 241 -16.84 0.76 -14.17
C LEU A 241 -16.29 1.77 -15.20
N PRO A 242 -17.06 2.75 -15.72
CA PRO A 242 -16.53 3.78 -16.63
C PRO A 242 -15.42 4.63 -16.01
N CYS A 243 -15.32 4.68 -14.68
CA CYS A 243 -14.26 5.41 -13.98
C CYS A 243 -12.94 4.63 -13.88
N ILE A 244 -12.91 3.37 -14.35
CA ILE A 244 -11.70 2.55 -14.32
C ILE A 244 -11.04 2.57 -15.69
N GLU A 245 -9.89 3.21 -15.77
CA GLU A 245 -9.06 3.17 -16.97
C GLU A 245 -8.31 1.83 -17.01
N LEU A 246 -8.71 0.97 -17.95
CA LEU A 246 -8.08 -0.34 -18.14
C LEU A 246 -6.88 -0.27 -19.10
N ASN A 247 -6.89 0.69 -20.03
CA ASN A 247 -5.73 0.96 -20.90
C ASN A 247 -4.70 1.84 -20.18
N ARG A 248 -3.90 1.22 -19.30
CA ARG A 248 -2.99 1.96 -18.42
C ARG A 248 -1.65 2.30 -19.04
N PHE A 249 -1.20 1.55 -20.05
CA PHE A 249 0.15 1.68 -20.59
C PHE A 249 0.24 2.71 -21.72
N GLU A 250 1.13 3.69 -21.57
CA GLU A 250 1.39 4.71 -22.60
C GLU A 250 2.85 4.63 -23.03
N ALA A 251 3.08 4.44 -24.33
CA ALA A 251 4.39 4.27 -24.94
C ALA A 251 4.99 5.62 -25.32
N LEU A 252 6.23 5.88 -24.94
CA LEU A 252 6.95 7.11 -25.25
C LEU A 252 8.32 6.80 -25.86
N GLN A 253 8.83 7.71 -26.70
CA GLN A 253 10.04 7.45 -27.46
C GLN A 253 11.30 7.67 -26.63
N SER A 254 11.29 8.67 -25.75
CA SER A 254 12.46 9.04 -24.96
C SER A 254 12.18 9.13 -23.46
N GLU A 255 13.25 8.98 -22.67
CA GLU A 255 13.19 9.14 -21.23
C GLU A 255 12.80 10.58 -20.81
N ALA A 256 13.24 11.59 -21.57
CA ALA A 256 12.94 12.99 -21.30
C ALA A 256 11.44 13.30 -21.50
N GLU A 257 10.87 12.80 -22.60
CA GLU A 257 9.43 12.89 -22.90
C GLU A 257 8.59 12.19 -21.83
N LEU A 258 9.04 11.02 -21.35
CA LEU A 258 8.41 10.32 -20.23
C LEU A 258 8.36 11.15 -18.95
N ILE A 259 9.43 11.89 -18.64
CA ILE A 259 9.46 12.77 -17.46
C ILE A 259 8.51 13.95 -17.63
N GLU A 260 8.45 14.55 -18.82
CA GLU A 260 7.55 15.67 -19.10
C GLU A 260 6.07 15.25 -18.99
N ARG A 261 5.73 14.14 -19.65
CA ARG A 261 4.38 13.56 -19.58
C ARG A 261 4.00 13.12 -18.17
N ALA A 262 4.95 12.56 -17.41
CA ALA A 262 4.72 12.23 -16.00
C ALA A 262 4.43 13.47 -15.15
N LYS A 263 5.14 14.59 -15.38
CA LYS A 263 4.88 15.84 -14.63
C LYS A 263 3.47 16.39 -14.88
N GLU A 264 2.97 16.26 -16.10
CA GLU A 264 1.61 16.67 -16.46
C GLU A 264 0.58 15.80 -15.72
N LEU A 265 0.69 14.48 -15.85
CA LEU A 265 -0.23 13.52 -15.20
C LEU A 265 -0.14 13.55 -13.66
N HIS A 266 1.02 13.89 -13.10
CA HIS A 266 1.22 13.99 -11.66
C HIS A 266 0.43 15.16 -11.06
N ARG A 267 0.26 16.28 -11.79
CA ARG A 267 -0.60 17.40 -11.33
C ARG A 267 -2.04 16.95 -11.05
N ASN A 268 -2.52 15.97 -11.82
CA ASN A 268 -3.86 15.41 -11.69
C ASN A 268 -3.90 14.15 -10.81
N ARG A 269 -2.77 13.74 -10.20
CA ARG A 269 -2.60 12.50 -9.42
C ARG A 269 -2.97 11.24 -10.20
N MET A 270 -2.53 11.15 -11.45
CA MET A 270 -2.80 10.01 -12.34
C MET A 270 -1.54 9.27 -12.77
N VAL A 271 -0.36 9.57 -12.22
CA VAL A 271 0.84 8.77 -12.47
C VAL A 271 0.92 7.64 -11.46
N ILE A 272 1.05 6.41 -11.95
CA ILE A 272 1.38 5.24 -11.12
C ILE A 272 2.90 5.05 -11.14
N ALA A 273 3.46 4.89 -12.33
CA ALA A 273 4.88 4.64 -12.53
C ALA A 273 5.33 4.98 -13.95
N GLY A 274 6.64 5.15 -14.11
CA GLY A 274 7.36 5.23 -15.38
C GLY A 274 8.40 4.12 -15.46
N ILE A 275 8.33 3.28 -16.48
CA ILE A 275 9.28 2.18 -16.73
C ILE A 275 10.25 2.60 -17.82
N VAL A 276 11.54 2.62 -17.51
CA VAL A 276 12.58 3.02 -18.47
C VAL A 276 13.54 1.87 -18.72
N PHE A 277 13.74 1.54 -19.99
CA PHE A 277 14.68 0.52 -20.45
C PHE A 277 15.91 1.16 -21.12
N PRO A 278 16.94 1.56 -20.34
CA PRO A 278 18.10 2.29 -20.86
C PRO A 278 18.87 1.54 -21.96
N ASN A 279 18.99 0.21 -21.85
CA ASN A 279 19.81 -0.59 -22.76
C ASN A 279 19.16 -0.84 -24.13
N LEU A 280 17.84 -0.67 -24.24
CA LEU A 280 17.11 -0.86 -25.49
C LEU A 280 17.28 0.32 -26.46
N ASN A 281 17.66 1.50 -25.97
CA ASN A 281 17.94 2.65 -26.83
C ASN A 281 19.38 2.63 -27.38
N SER A 282 20.32 2.04 -26.64
CA SER A 282 21.73 1.91 -27.03
C SER A 282 21.99 0.74 -27.99
N SER A 283 21.20 -0.32 -27.89
CA SER A 283 21.26 -1.48 -28.78
C SER A 283 20.34 -1.19 -29.96
N ASN A 284 20.73 -1.53 -31.19
CA ASN A 284 19.95 -1.24 -32.42
C ASN A 284 18.41 -1.22 -32.18
N PRO A 285 17.70 -0.10 -32.41
CA PRO A 285 16.29 0.05 -32.01
C PRO A 285 15.32 -0.91 -32.73
N ASN A 286 15.77 -1.52 -33.84
CA ASN A 286 15.05 -2.51 -34.63
C ASN A 286 15.46 -3.96 -34.30
N ALA A 287 16.28 -4.18 -33.28
CA ALA A 287 16.61 -5.53 -32.86
C ALA A 287 15.36 -6.17 -32.24
N ASN A 288 14.91 -7.27 -32.83
CA ASN A 288 13.76 -8.04 -32.33
C ASN A 288 14.12 -8.99 -31.19
N PHE A 289 15.38 -8.97 -30.73
CA PHE A 289 15.90 -9.92 -29.75
C PHE A 289 16.11 -9.25 -28.39
N LEU A 290 15.66 -9.91 -27.33
CA LEU A 290 15.81 -9.44 -25.96
C LEU A 290 17.26 -9.66 -25.49
N PRO A 291 18.00 -8.61 -25.06
CA PRO A 291 19.38 -8.78 -24.61
C PRO A 291 19.46 -9.67 -23.36
N PRO A 292 20.53 -10.46 -23.18
CA PRO A 292 20.66 -11.38 -22.04
C PRO A 292 20.69 -10.68 -20.68
N HIS A 293 21.10 -9.41 -20.65
CA HIS A 293 21.09 -8.57 -19.45
C HIS A 293 20.32 -7.29 -19.73
N LEU A 294 19.08 -7.25 -19.25
CA LEU A 294 18.21 -6.09 -19.34
C LEU A 294 18.29 -5.27 -18.05
N HIS A 295 18.59 -3.98 -18.17
CA HIS A 295 18.43 -3.04 -17.07
C HIS A 295 17.05 -2.41 -17.14
N VAL A 296 16.35 -2.41 -16.01
CA VAL A 296 15.02 -1.80 -15.86
C VAL A 296 15.10 -0.73 -14.78
N LYS A 297 14.57 0.46 -15.08
CA LYS A 297 14.40 1.54 -14.10
C LYS A 297 12.91 1.77 -13.89
N ILE A 298 12.42 1.51 -12.68
CA ILE A 298 11.05 1.85 -12.30
C ILE A 298 11.11 3.18 -11.55
N ARG A 299 10.41 4.18 -12.08
CA ARG A 299 10.26 5.51 -11.47
C ARG A 299 8.84 5.65 -10.96
N MET A 300 8.69 5.98 -9.69
CA MET A 300 7.38 6.25 -9.09
C MET A 300 7.44 7.61 -8.41
N ASP A 301 6.27 8.09 -7.99
CA ASP A 301 6.17 9.30 -7.20
C ASP A 301 6.90 9.15 -5.85
N VAL A 302 7.47 10.24 -5.35
CA VAL A 302 8.27 10.26 -4.12
C VAL A 302 7.44 9.85 -2.90
N ASP A 303 6.13 10.09 -2.93
CA ASP A 303 5.23 9.67 -1.85
C ASP A 303 4.96 8.15 -1.87
N SER A 304 5.11 7.50 -3.02
CA SER A 304 4.84 6.07 -3.21
C SER A 304 6.05 5.18 -2.95
N VAL A 305 7.28 5.72 -2.97
CA VAL A 305 8.52 4.95 -2.75
C VAL A 305 9.41 5.60 -1.69
N ARG A 306 10.29 4.83 -1.06
CA ARG A 306 11.30 5.40 -0.15
C ARG A 306 12.30 6.27 -0.93
N THR A 307 12.82 7.29 -0.27
CA THR A 307 13.95 8.08 -0.80
C THR A 307 15.18 7.19 -0.97
N THR A 308 15.89 7.36 -2.08
CA THR A 308 17.06 6.53 -2.44
C THR A 308 18.40 7.20 -2.12
N GLU A 309 18.38 8.31 -1.35
CA GLU A 309 19.59 9.03 -0.93
C GLU A 309 20.45 8.21 0.05
N GLN A 310 19.80 7.40 0.88
CA GLN A 310 20.43 6.60 1.92
C GLN A 310 19.83 5.21 1.93
N LEU A 311 20.66 4.19 2.14
CA LEU A 311 20.19 2.80 2.25
C LEU A 311 19.57 2.51 3.63
N ALA A 312 20.07 3.17 4.66
CA ALA A 312 19.60 3.07 6.04
C ALA A 312 19.87 4.39 6.75
N SER A 313 19.12 4.67 7.82
CA SER A 313 19.40 5.81 8.69
C SER A 313 20.77 5.66 9.34
N TRP A 314 21.46 6.80 9.53
CA TRP A 314 22.73 6.81 10.25
C TRP A 314 22.56 6.34 11.71
N LEU A 315 21.51 6.81 12.39
CA LEU A 315 21.14 6.35 13.72
C LEU A 315 20.22 5.14 13.61
N PHE A 316 20.59 4.06 14.28
CA PHE A 316 19.74 2.88 14.42
C PHE A 316 18.74 3.10 15.55
N PHE A 317 17.45 3.10 15.22
CA PHE A 317 16.37 3.06 16.19
C PHE A 317 15.77 1.64 16.17
N PRO A 318 15.73 0.94 17.33
CA PRO A 318 15.07 -0.35 17.38
C PRO A 318 13.57 -0.16 17.18
N GLY A 319 12.94 -1.02 16.38
CA GLY A 319 11.50 -0.99 16.18
C GLY A 319 11.11 -1.88 15.01
N PRO A 320 9.87 -2.42 15.02
CA PRO A 320 9.31 -3.01 13.81
C PRO A 320 8.98 -1.86 12.86
N GLU A 321 9.60 -1.82 11.68
CA GLU A 321 9.23 -0.90 10.60
C GLU A 321 7.89 -1.35 9.95
N ASN A 322 6.80 -1.29 10.72
CA ASN A 322 5.52 -1.87 10.37
C ASN A 322 4.42 -0.85 10.02
N ASP A 323 4.71 0.44 9.94
CA ASP A 323 3.72 1.42 9.50
C ASP A 323 3.60 1.42 7.98
N TYR A 324 2.41 1.11 7.47
CA TYR A 324 2.11 1.18 6.04
C TYR A 324 2.33 2.59 5.45
N PHE A 325 2.04 3.63 6.23
CA PHE A 325 2.04 5.03 5.79
C PHE A 325 3.41 5.73 5.89
N ARG A 326 4.29 5.27 6.77
CA ARG A 326 5.62 5.88 6.92
C ARG A 326 6.75 4.97 6.52
N GLU A 327 6.54 3.66 6.55
CA GLU A 327 7.65 2.71 6.49
C GLU A 327 7.56 1.77 5.30
N MET A 328 6.38 1.18 5.07
CA MET A 328 6.18 0.20 4.00
C MET A 328 5.85 0.82 2.63
N HIS A 329 6.59 1.84 2.18
CA HIS A 329 6.32 2.50 0.90
C HIS A 329 6.35 1.54 -0.30
N TYR A 330 7.28 0.58 -0.33
CA TYR A 330 7.39 -0.37 -1.46
C TYR A 330 6.16 -1.28 -1.65
N LEU A 331 5.34 -1.47 -0.61
CA LEU A 331 4.09 -2.24 -0.70
C LEU A 331 2.97 -1.50 -1.43
N ARG A 332 3.12 -0.19 -1.69
CA ARG A 332 2.10 0.67 -2.31
C ARG A 332 1.99 0.54 -3.83
N GLY A 333 2.64 -0.45 -4.44
CA GLY A 333 2.60 -0.66 -5.89
C GLY A 333 3.95 -0.97 -6.51
N PHE A 334 5.07 -0.57 -5.89
CA PHE A 334 6.40 -0.77 -6.45
C PHE A 334 6.73 -2.25 -6.61
N ILE A 335 6.57 -3.04 -5.54
CA ILE A 335 6.92 -4.45 -5.59
C ILE A 335 6.00 -5.25 -6.52
N GLN A 336 4.72 -4.88 -6.60
CA GLN A 336 3.76 -5.50 -7.50
C GLN A 336 4.12 -5.22 -8.96
N LEU A 337 4.48 -3.97 -9.28
CA LEU A 337 4.93 -3.61 -10.62
C LEU A 337 6.26 -4.28 -10.98
N GLN A 338 7.18 -4.38 -10.01
CA GLN A 338 8.45 -5.09 -10.19
C GLN A 338 8.21 -6.56 -10.53
N ASP A 339 7.40 -7.28 -9.75
CA ASP A 339 7.09 -8.69 -9.99
C ASP A 339 6.39 -8.88 -11.35
N LEU A 340 5.46 -8.01 -11.73
CA LEU A 340 4.79 -8.07 -13.04
C LEU A 340 5.76 -7.91 -14.22
N VAL A 341 6.65 -6.91 -14.14
CA VAL A 341 7.62 -6.63 -15.21
C VAL A 341 8.70 -7.72 -15.29
N GLU A 342 9.21 -8.18 -14.14
CA GLU A 342 10.22 -9.25 -14.09
C GLU A 342 9.66 -10.58 -14.61
N ARG A 343 8.44 -10.96 -14.22
CA ARG A 343 7.77 -12.15 -14.79
C ARG A 343 7.63 -12.06 -16.31
N ALA A 344 7.22 -10.91 -16.83
CA ALA A 344 7.09 -10.69 -18.26
C ALA A 344 8.42 -10.85 -19.01
N ILE A 345 9.52 -10.33 -18.43
CA ILE A 345 10.87 -10.47 -19.00
C ILE A 345 11.33 -11.94 -18.98
N ILE A 346 11.09 -12.64 -17.88
CA ILE A 346 11.43 -14.06 -17.73
C ILE A 346 10.67 -14.92 -18.75
N ASP A 347 9.36 -14.66 -18.93
CA ASP A 347 8.53 -15.36 -19.91
C ASP A 347 9.05 -15.18 -21.34
N LEU A 348 9.45 -13.96 -21.70
CA LEU A 348 10.02 -13.69 -23.03
C LEU A 348 11.37 -14.37 -23.24
N HIS A 349 12.23 -14.40 -22.22
CA HIS A 349 13.49 -15.16 -22.29
C HIS A 349 13.27 -16.66 -22.46
N PHE A 350 12.23 -17.21 -21.83
CA PHE A 350 11.86 -18.62 -22.00
C PHE A 350 11.35 -18.90 -23.41
N GLU A 351 10.54 -18.00 -23.99
CA GLU A 351 10.07 -18.07 -25.37
C GLU A 351 11.23 -18.03 -26.37
N ASP A 352 12.18 -17.11 -26.20
CA ASP A 352 13.38 -17.00 -27.05
C ASP A 352 14.27 -18.26 -26.99
N THR A 353 14.30 -18.93 -25.85
CA THR A 353 15.07 -20.17 -25.65
C THR A 353 14.29 -21.43 -26.05
N GLY A 354 13.01 -21.31 -26.39
CA GLY A 354 12.12 -22.43 -26.72
C GLY A 354 11.82 -23.37 -25.53
N LYS A 355 11.91 -22.86 -24.30
CA LYS A 355 11.63 -23.63 -23.08
C LYS A 355 10.27 -23.24 -22.51
N ASN A 356 9.29 -24.14 -22.58
CA ASN A 356 7.97 -23.92 -22.00
C ASN A 356 7.95 -24.29 -20.51
N THR A 357 8.51 -23.43 -19.65
CA THR A 357 8.41 -23.56 -18.19
C THR A 357 7.56 -22.44 -17.63
N SER A 358 6.63 -22.75 -16.73
CA SER A 358 5.82 -21.76 -16.03
C SER A 358 6.64 -21.05 -14.95
N ASN A 359 6.46 -19.73 -14.80
CA ASN A 359 7.09 -18.97 -13.72
C ASN A 359 6.72 -19.50 -12.33
N PRO A 360 7.65 -19.48 -11.36
CA PRO A 360 7.35 -19.83 -9.97
C PRO A 360 6.41 -18.81 -9.33
N VAL A 361 5.59 -19.27 -8.39
CA VAL A 361 4.75 -18.38 -7.57
C VAL A 361 5.62 -17.74 -6.49
N VAL A 362 5.52 -16.42 -6.33
CA VAL A 362 6.31 -15.65 -5.36
C VAL A 362 5.37 -15.07 -4.31
N TYR A 363 5.74 -15.18 -3.04
CA TYR A 363 5.03 -14.59 -1.91
C TYR A 363 6.00 -13.74 -1.09
N MET A 364 5.50 -12.64 -0.53
CA MET A 364 6.27 -11.81 0.39
C MET A 364 5.80 -12.06 1.82
N GLN A 365 6.76 -12.27 2.72
CA GLN A 365 6.51 -12.38 4.15
C GLN A 365 7.52 -11.50 4.90
N LEU A 366 7.01 -10.59 5.72
CA LEU A 366 7.85 -9.81 6.63
C LEU A 366 8.40 -10.72 7.74
N MET A 367 9.67 -10.52 8.09
CA MET A 367 10.27 -11.22 9.22
C MET A 367 9.65 -10.70 10.53
N PRO A 368 9.17 -11.59 11.43
CA PRO A 368 8.58 -11.14 12.68
C PRO A 368 9.66 -10.51 13.57
N TYR A 369 9.36 -9.31 14.09
CA TYR A 369 10.22 -8.62 15.04
C TYR A 369 9.96 -9.14 16.46
N PRO A 370 10.98 -9.27 17.33
CA PRO A 370 10.77 -9.60 18.75
C PRO A 370 9.89 -8.56 19.44
N CYS A 371 9.23 -8.93 20.54
CA CYS A 371 8.35 -8.02 21.28
C CYS A 371 9.08 -6.70 21.62
N TYR A 372 8.63 -5.63 20.99
CA TYR A 372 9.16 -4.28 21.15
C TYR A 372 8.13 -3.40 21.85
N ARG A 373 8.60 -2.59 22.79
CA ARG A 373 7.80 -1.54 23.41
C ARG A 373 8.43 -0.21 23.01
N GLY A 374 7.79 0.48 22.06
CA GLY A 374 8.15 1.83 21.69
C GLY A 374 7.81 2.77 22.83
N ASP A 375 8.82 3.25 23.54
CA ASP A 375 8.65 4.38 24.45
C ASP A 375 9.07 5.64 23.68
N PRO A 376 8.15 6.53 23.27
CA PRO A 376 8.49 7.74 22.50
C PRO A 376 9.51 8.63 23.24
N GLY A 377 9.51 8.59 24.58
CA GLY A 377 10.54 9.24 25.40
C GLY A 377 11.92 8.58 25.36
N LYS A 378 12.00 7.26 25.10
CA LYS A 378 13.29 6.52 25.05
C LYS A 378 13.95 6.57 23.68
N GLU A 379 13.19 6.76 22.61
CA GLU A 379 13.77 7.07 21.28
C GLU A 379 14.52 8.41 21.31
N SER A 380 13.93 9.41 21.97
CA SER A 380 14.62 10.67 22.31
C SER A 380 15.76 10.46 23.33
N SER A 381 15.65 9.46 24.21
CA SER A 381 16.68 9.15 25.21
C SER A 381 18.01 8.73 24.58
N TYR A 382 18.02 8.04 23.43
CA TYR A 382 19.29 7.76 22.72
C TYR A 382 20.04 9.05 22.35
N VAL A 383 19.32 10.07 21.90
CA VAL A 383 19.89 11.39 21.63
C VAL A 383 20.34 12.04 22.95
N ASN A 384 19.57 11.91 24.03
CA ASN A 384 19.97 12.40 25.35
C ASN A 384 21.25 11.73 25.85
N TYR A 385 21.48 10.43 25.63
CA TYR A 385 22.72 9.75 26.03
C TYR A 385 23.97 10.37 25.38
N PHE A 386 23.88 10.83 24.13
CA PHE A 386 24.98 11.55 23.48
C PHE A 386 25.17 12.98 24.02
N ILE A 387 24.08 13.64 24.42
CA ILE A 387 24.09 15.04 24.90
C ILE A 387 24.50 15.13 26.37
N LEU A 388 24.19 14.13 27.19
CA LEU A 388 24.45 14.11 28.64
C LEU A 388 25.93 14.37 29.00
N PRO A 389 26.94 13.73 28.37
CA PRO A 389 28.35 14.03 28.63
C PRO A 389 28.74 15.46 28.28
N ILE A 390 28.17 16.01 27.20
CA ILE A 390 28.44 17.37 26.75
C ILE A 390 27.91 18.38 27.76
N LEU A 391 26.66 18.20 28.23
CA LEU A 391 26.08 19.02 29.29
C LEU A 391 26.87 18.89 30.60
N GLY A 392 27.27 17.68 30.97
CA GLY A 392 28.08 17.44 32.17
C GLY A 392 29.41 18.19 32.15
N THR A 393 30.14 18.11 31.03
CA THR A 393 31.41 18.84 30.87
C THR A 393 31.23 20.34 30.90
N LEU A 394 30.23 20.89 30.20
CA LEU A 394 29.92 22.33 30.21
C LEU A 394 29.62 22.82 31.63
N MET A 395 28.83 22.08 32.42
CA MET A 395 28.51 22.47 33.79
C MET A 395 29.73 22.43 34.72
N TRP A 396 30.60 21.43 34.57
CA TRP A 396 31.82 21.33 35.38
C TRP A 396 32.89 22.36 35.00
N THR A 397 32.87 22.94 33.80
CA THR A 397 33.86 23.98 33.44
C THR A 397 33.79 25.20 34.35
N ALA A 398 32.58 25.61 34.77
CA ALA A 398 32.40 26.74 35.67
C ALA A 398 32.93 26.45 37.07
N THR A 399 32.67 25.26 37.61
CA THR A 399 33.17 24.85 38.93
C THR A 399 34.68 24.65 38.92
N LEU A 400 35.24 24.03 37.86
CA LEU A 400 36.68 23.92 37.62
C LEU A 400 37.35 25.29 37.57
N GLY A 401 36.76 26.26 36.87
CA GLY A 401 37.29 27.62 36.77
C GLY A 401 37.44 28.30 38.13
N VAL A 402 36.43 28.17 39.01
CA VAL A 402 36.48 28.71 40.38
C VAL A 402 37.51 27.97 41.23
N SER A 403 37.57 26.64 41.15
CA SER A 403 38.55 25.82 41.88
C SER A 403 39.99 26.15 41.50
N ILE A 404 40.28 26.33 40.20
CA ILE A 404 41.62 26.70 39.71
C ILE A 404 41.99 28.11 40.16
N LYS A 405 41.04 29.06 40.10
CA LYS A 405 41.26 30.43 40.60
C LYS A 405 41.64 30.45 42.08
N ASN A 406 40.94 29.67 42.91
CA ASN A 406 41.24 29.58 44.34
C ASN A 406 42.61 28.93 44.59
N LEU A 407 42.94 27.86 43.85
CA LEU A 407 44.25 27.22 43.92
C LEU A 407 45.38 28.19 43.56
N MET A 408 45.25 28.95 42.48
CA MET A 408 46.24 29.95 42.08
C MET A 408 46.40 31.05 43.13
N ARG A 409 45.31 31.48 43.76
CA ARG A 409 45.33 32.49 44.83
C ARG A 409 46.05 31.99 46.09
N GLU A 410 45.94 30.71 46.43
CA GLU A 410 46.70 30.10 47.53
C GLU A 410 48.19 29.97 47.20
N ARG A 411 48.51 29.63 45.94
CA ARG A 411 49.88 29.58 45.43
C ARG A 411 50.55 30.95 45.42
N GLU A 412 49.87 31.98 44.94
CA GLU A 412 50.37 33.37 44.89
C GLU A 412 50.74 33.90 46.28
N ARG A 413 49.93 33.57 47.30
CA ARG A 413 50.16 33.98 48.68
C ARG A 413 51.13 33.08 49.45
N ASN A 414 51.68 32.05 48.78
CA ASN A 414 52.57 31.06 49.38
C ASN A 414 51.99 30.38 50.64
N VAL A 415 50.66 30.24 50.73
CA VAL A 415 49.97 29.67 51.91
C VAL A 415 50.37 28.21 52.13
N GLU A 416 50.62 27.48 51.05
CA GLU A 416 51.13 26.11 51.16
C GLU A 416 52.50 26.05 51.82
N GLN A 417 53.39 27.00 51.52
CA GLN A 417 54.74 27.05 52.11
C GLN A 417 54.66 27.39 53.60
N THR A 418 53.79 28.33 53.98
CA THR A 418 53.59 28.69 55.40
C THR A 418 52.99 27.52 56.20
N MET A 419 52.02 26.78 55.64
CA MET A 419 51.47 25.58 56.26
C MET A 419 52.49 24.43 56.37
N LYS A 420 53.39 24.29 55.38
CA LYS A 420 54.47 23.31 55.42
C LYS A 420 55.47 23.61 56.54
N ILE A 421 55.77 24.89 56.79
CA ILE A 421 56.61 25.34 57.91
C ILE A 421 55.92 25.05 59.26
N MET A 422 54.59 25.10 59.33
CA MET A 422 53.81 24.73 60.52
C MET A 422 53.70 23.20 60.75
N GLY A 423 54.33 22.37 59.91
CA GLY A 423 54.40 20.92 60.08
C GLY A 423 53.35 20.12 59.32
N LEU A 424 52.54 20.76 58.46
CA LEU A 424 51.54 20.06 57.64
C LEU A 424 52.16 19.44 56.39
N ASN A 425 51.83 18.17 56.11
CA ASN A 425 52.35 17.47 54.93
C ASN A 425 51.64 17.95 53.64
N SER A 426 52.39 18.08 52.54
CA SER A 426 51.88 18.55 51.24
C SER A 426 50.72 17.71 50.70
N THR A 427 50.70 16.42 51.03
CA THR A 427 49.63 15.48 50.63
C THR A 427 48.28 15.86 51.23
N ILE A 428 48.25 16.39 52.45
CA ILE A 428 47.01 16.78 53.13
C ILE A 428 46.40 18.00 52.45
N ASN A 429 47.23 18.97 52.03
CA ASN A 429 46.77 20.13 51.25
C ASN A 429 46.20 19.71 49.89
N PHE A 430 46.83 18.75 49.21
CA PHE A 430 46.31 18.19 47.96
C PHE A 430 44.93 17.52 48.15
N ILE A 431 44.77 16.69 49.18
CA ILE A 431 43.49 16.04 49.50
C ILE A 431 42.42 17.07 49.85
N SER A 432 42.77 18.10 50.64
CA SER A 432 41.84 19.18 50.99
C SER A 432 41.32 19.93 49.76
N TRP A 433 42.20 20.27 48.82
CA TRP A 433 41.83 20.88 47.54
C TRP A 433 40.94 19.97 46.69
N LEU A 434 41.26 18.67 46.63
CA LEU A 434 40.47 17.68 45.89
C LEU A 434 39.05 17.59 46.46
N ILE A 435 38.91 17.45 47.77
CA ILE A 435 37.61 17.36 48.44
C ILE A 435 36.82 18.66 48.24
N SER A 436 37.46 19.82 48.43
CA SER A 436 36.82 21.13 48.26
C SER A 436 36.39 21.41 46.82
N SER A 437 37.04 20.82 45.82
CA SER A 437 36.66 20.95 44.40
C SER A 437 35.61 19.93 43.97
N TYR A 438 35.62 18.74 44.57
CA TYR A 438 34.70 17.66 44.20
C TYR A 438 33.29 17.87 44.77
N ILE A 439 33.14 18.38 45.99
CA ILE A 439 31.84 18.66 46.61
C ILE A 439 30.92 19.53 45.72
N PRO A 440 31.35 20.70 45.21
CA PRO A 440 30.49 21.51 44.34
C PRO A 440 30.20 20.84 43.00
N MET A 441 31.11 20.01 42.46
CA MET A 441 30.86 19.23 41.24
C MET A 441 29.76 18.19 41.44
N ILE A 442 29.79 17.45 42.56
CA ILE A 442 28.73 16.49 42.90
C ILE A 442 27.39 17.22 43.05
N PHE A 443 27.38 18.35 43.78
CA PHE A 443 26.16 19.09 44.04
C PHE A 443 25.49 19.57 42.74
N VAL A 444 26.27 20.13 41.82
CA VAL A 444 25.77 20.54 40.49
C VAL A 444 25.26 19.33 39.70
N SER A 445 25.96 18.19 39.77
CA SER A 445 25.56 16.96 39.06
C SER A 445 24.23 16.40 39.58
N ILE A 446 24.00 16.43 40.91
CA ILE A 446 22.75 15.98 41.53
C ILE A 446 21.58 16.87 41.10
N ILE A 447 21.74 18.20 41.09
CA ILE A 447 20.69 19.13 40.67
C ILE A 447 20.30 18.88 39.20
N VAL A 448 21.29 18.70 38.34
CA VAL A 448 21.07 18.45 36.91
C VAL A 448 20.41 17.08 36.71
N ALA A 449 20.86 16.03 37.40
CA ALA A 449 20.23 14.72 37.33
C ALA A 449 18.76 14.76 37.81
N GLY A 450 18.48 15.48 38.91
CA GLY A 450 17.11 15.64 39.42
C GLY A 450 16.20 16.37 38.43
N LYS A 451 16.72 17.38 37.72
CA LYS A 451 16.01 18.15 36.68
C LYS A 451 15.79 17.42 35.36
N ILE A 452 16.55 16.36 35.09
CA ILE A 452 16.47 15.57 33.85
C ILE A 452 15.54 14.35 34.04
N ILE A 453 15.31 13.93 35.28
CA ILE A 453 14.45 12.79 35.63
C ILE A 453 12.98 13.20 35.80
N GLU A 454 12.71 14.45 36.19
CA GLU A 454 11.38 15.10 36.05
C GLU A 454 11.12 15.52 34.60
#